data_AF-A0A2W5EB04-F1
#
_entry.id   AF-A0A2W5EB04-F1
#
_cell.length_a   1.000
_cell.length_b   1.000
_cell.length_c   1.000
_cell.angle_alpha   90.00
_cell.angle_beta   90.00
_cell.angle_gamma   90.00
#
_symmetry.space_group_name_H-M   'P 1'
#
loop_
_entity.id
_entity.type
_entity.pdbx_description
1 polymer ?
#
loop_
_entity_poly.entity_id
_entity_poly.type
_entity_poly.pdbx_seq_one_letter_code
_entity_poly.pdbx_strand_id
1 'polypeptide(L)'
;MAKEITRAENIAYLEKGLYYSGFGIEANKVLNEQIGKQTKEFSIPLQLHVSGKETSFKLDFKQSEKQPDVYFFNGYQATLKENPERTQYFAITKNHGITTREAVNLLEGRAVAKSIKLEDGSRQELWTQINFQNKKENGNHERKTYFPSYGFDMEKALGSLPLKKEEGKDLPKWITSSIKKGNAVAVDMVMDGKDMKNTIVANPQFKAIDVFDKTGNRILQANGNTIASKEQLGEKQSEHFAKEIKSSVKETTVPKRNARKSQMEKTDAAPSKGMRR
;
A
#
# COMPACT_ATOMS: atom_id res chain seq x y z
N MET A 1 -26.46 24.52 17.46
CA MET A 1 -25.06 24.99 17.54
C MET A 1 -24.16 23.80 17.21
N ALA A 2 -23.23 23.92 16.26
CA ALA A 2 -22.28 22.85 16.00
C ALA A 2 -21.35 22.70 17.22
N LYS A 3 -21.07 21.46 17.64
CA LYS A 3 -20.15 21.19 18.75
C LYS A 3 -18.79 21.85 18.46
N GLU A 4 -18.31 22.66 19.38
CA GLU A 4 -16.97 23.24 19.32
C GLU A 4 -15.92 22.14 19.57
N ILE A 5 -14.90 22.08 18.72
CA ILE A 5 -13.85 21.05 18.81
C ILE A 5 -12.70 21.66 19.61
N THR A 6 -12.34 21.03 20.72
CA THR A 6 -11.18 21.47 21.48
C THR A 6 -9.88 21.19 20.71
N ARG A 7 -8.84 22.00 20.96
CA ARG A 7 -7.51 21.77 20.37
C ARG A 7 -7.00 20.34 20.62
N ALA A 8 -7.21 19.82 21.83
CA ALA A 8 -6.81 18.46 22.19
C ALA A 8 -7.57 17.39 21.40
N GLU A 9 -8.90 17.54 21.23
CA GLU A 9 -9.69 16.65 20.37
C GLU A 9 -9.23 16.70 18.91
N ASN A 10 -8.90 17.90 18.39
CA ASN A 10 -8.40 18.06 17.03
C ASN A 10 -7.04 17.39 16.83
N ILE A 11 -6.09 17.60 17.75
CA ILE A 11 -4.77 16.96 17.71
C ILE A 11 -4.93 15.43 17.73
N ALA A 12 -5.69 14.88 18.67
CA ALA A 12 -5.90 13.43 18.76
C ALA A 12 -6.55 12.86 17.48
N TYR A 13 -7.45 13.61 16.86
CA TYR A 13 -8.05 13.26 15.59
C TYR A 13 -7.03 13.23 14.45
N LEU A 14 -6.15 14.23 14.35
CA LEU A 14 -5.08 14.30 13.35
C LEU A 14 -4.05 13.20 13.54
N GLU A 15 -3.57 12.99 14.77
CA GLU A 15 -2.60 11.94 15.11
C GLU A 15 -3.11 10.55 14.73
N LYS A 16 -4.38 10.28 15.03
CA LYS A 16 -5.06 9.04 14.62
C LYS A 16 -5.11 8.90 13.10
N GLY A 17 -5.44 9.98 12.39
CA GLY A 17 -5.49 10.02 10.93
C GLY A 17 -4.15 9.73 10.28
N LEU A 18 -3.08 10.35 10.78
CA LEU A 18 -1.70 10.17 10.31
C LEU A 18 -1.22 8.74 10.55
N TYR A 19 -1.50 8.19 11.74
CA TYR A 19 -1.19 6.80 12.07
C TYR A 19 -1.83 5.81 11.09
N TYR A 20 -3.16 5.87 10.92
CA TYR A 20 -3.88 4.94 10.03
C TYR A 20 -3.61 5.17 8.55
N SER A 21 -3.17 6.36 8.17
CA SER A 21 -2.72 6.67 6.81
C SER A 21 -1.31 6.17 6.50
N GLY A 22 -0.60 5.66 7.51
CA GLY A 22 0.72 5.05 7.36
C GLY A 22 1.89 6.03 7.44
N PHE A 23 1.69 7.23 7.99
CA PHE A 23 2.75 8.19 8.30
C PHE A 23 3.39 7.95 9.67
N GLY A 24 2.76 7.12 10.51
CA GLY A 24 3.32 6.66 11.77
C GLY A 24 3.41 7.75 12.85
N ILE A 25 4.29 7.51 13.81
CA ILE A 25 4.52 8.40 14.96
C ILE A 25 5.46 9.55 14.56
N GLU A 26 6.26 9.38 13.51
CA GLU A 26 7.22 10.33 12.98
C GLU A 26 6.57 11.69 12.66
N ALA A 27 5.40 11.66 12.00
CA ALA A 27 4.61 12.87 11.73
C ALA A 27 4.10 13.53 13.02
N ASN A 28 3.64 12.72 13.98
CA ASN A 28 3.04 13.20 15.22
C ASN A 28 4.04 13.93 16.11
N LYS A 29 5.33 13.54 16.08
CA LYS A 29 6.40 14.17 16.87
C LYS A 29 6.50 15.68 16.65
N VAL A 30 6.27 16.13 15.41
CA VAL A 30 6.41 17.55 15.04
C VAL A 30 5.07 18.24 14.86
N LEU A 31 3.96 17.50 14.76
CA LEU A 31 2.62 18.06 14.56
C LEU A 31 2.24 19.06 15.65
N ASN A 32 2.40 18.68 16.92
CA ASN A 32 2.01 19.51 18.05
C ASN A 32 2.82 20.81 18.13
N GLU A 33 4.11 20.74 17.79
CA GLU A 33 4.97 21.92 17.69
C GLU A 33 4.52 22.86 16.57
N GLN A 34 4.20 22.32 15.38
CA GLN A 34 3.75 23.13 14.25
C GLN A 34 2.39 23.80 14.51
N ILE A 35 1.44 23.07 15.09
CA ILE A 35 0.15 23.64 15.53
C ILE A 35 0.38 24.72 16.60
N GLY A 36 1.36 24.53 17.48
CA GLY A 36 1.74 25.52 18.50
C GLY A 36 2.24 26.85 17.94
N LYS A 37 2.76 26.87 16.71
CA LYS A 37 3.20 28.10 16.02
C LYS A 37 2.04 28.94 15.49
N GLN A 38 0.81 28.40 15.50
CA GLN A 38 -0.42 29.09 15.08
C GLN A 38 -0.35 29.72 13.67
N THR A 39 0.40 29.12 12.74
CA THR A 39 0.42 29.57 11.34
C THR A 39 -0.85 29.14 10.61
N LYS A 40 -1.31 29.93 9.64
CA LYS A 40 -2.52 29.60 8.86
C LYS A 40 -2.40 28.29 8.08
N GLU A 41 -1.20 28.02 7.57
CA GLU A 41 -0.87 26.82 6.80
C GLU A 41 0.56 26.39 7.17
N PHE A 42 0.82 25.09 7.11
CA PHE A 42 2.16 24.53 7.25
C PHE A 42 2.27 23.17 6.56
N SER A 43 3.50 22.73 6.32
CA SER A 43 3.77 21.38 5.81
C SER A 43 4.78 20.64 6.67
N ILE A 44 4.61 19.32 6.79
CA ILE A 44 5.56 18.42 7.45
C ILE A 44 6.25 17.56 6.40
N PRO A 45 7.56 17.73 6.16
CA PRO A 45 8.33 16.83 5.31
C PRO A 45 8.67 15.53 6.06
N LEU A 46 8.56 14.39 5.38
CA LEU A 46 8.93 13.07 5.89
C LEU A 46 9.60 12.24 4.81
N GLN A 47 10.47 11.32 5.21
CA GLN A 47 11.09 10.34 4.32
C GLN A 47 10.94 8.97 4.96
N LEU A 48 10.31 8.04 4.24
CA LEU A 48 9.95 6.72 4.74
C LEU A 48 10.35 5.65 3.73
N HIS A 49 10.61 4.44 4.23
CA HIS A 49 10.70 3.24 3.40
C HIS A 49 9.35 2.52 3.44
N VAL A 50 8.60 2.60 2.35
CA VAL A 50 7.26 2.01 2.23
C VAL A 50 7.34 0.85 1.25
N SER A 51 7.11 -0.38 1.74
CA SER A 51 7.22 -1.60 0.92
C SER A 51 8.59 -1.75 0.24
N GLY A 52 9.67 -1.41 0.96
CA GLY A 52 11.05 -1.46 0.43
C GLY A 52 11.42 -0.31 -0.49
N LYS A 53 10.57 0.70 -0.63
CA LYS A 53 10.79 1.87 -1.50
C LYS A 53 11.04 3.12 -0.68
N GLU A 54 12.14 3.78 -0.97
CA GLU A 54 12.38 5.13 -0.46
C GLU A 54 11.38 6.11 -1.09
N THR A 55 10.61 6.79 -0.24
CA THR A 55 9.58 7.73 -0.67
C THR A 55 9.62 8.97 0.22
N SER A 56 9.67 10.14 -0.40
CA SER A 56 9.53 11.43 0.28
C SER A 56 8.06 11.84 0.31
N PHE A 57 7.61 12.37 1.43
CA PHE A 57 6.27 12.89 1.63
C PHE A 57 6.32 14.33 2.12
N LYS A 58 5.39 15.16 1.66
CA LYS A 58 5.15 16.51 2.19
C LYS A 58 3.67 16.61 2.54
N LEU A 59 3.37 16.62 3.84
CA LEU A 59 2.01 16.60 4.37
C LEU A 59 1.53 18.03 4.60
N ASP A 60 0.37 18.38 4.06
CA ASP A 60 -0.13 19.76 4.11
C ASP A 60 -1.29 19.92 5.08
N PHE A 61 -1.16 20.94 5.94
CA PHE A 61 -2.14 21.28 6.96
C PHE A 61 -2.59 22.73 6.81
N LYS A 62 -3.86 22.96 7.13
CA LYS A 62 -4.47 24.30 7.11
C LYS A 62 -5.35 24.52 8.33
N GLN A 63 -5.22 25.70 8.91
CA GLN A 63 -6.07 26.18 9.99
C GLN A 63 -7.51 26.40 9.48
N SER A 64 -8.48 26.09 10.33
CA SER A 64 -9.89 26.36 10.07
C SER A 64 -10.16 27.86 10.11
N GLU A 65 -10.85 28.37 9.10
CA GLU A 65 -11.31 29.76 9.06
C GLU A 65 -12.36 30.07 10.14
N LYS A 66 -13.06 29.04 10.64
CA LYS A 66 -14.15 29.18 11.62
C LYS A 66 -13.71 28.98 13.07
N GLN A 67 -12.64 28.21 13.29
CA GLN A 67 -12.14 27.85 14.62
C GLN A 67 -10.60 27.87 14.60
N PRO A 68 -9.95 28.96 15.03
CA PRO A 68 -8.49 29.11 14.93
C PRO A 68 -7.68 27.98 15.58
N ASP A 69 -8.21 27.30 16.60
CA ASP A 69 -7.53 26.19 17.26
C ASP A 69 -7.67 24.83 16.54
N VAL A 70 -8.39 24.79 15.41
CA VAL A 70 -8.64 23.57 14.64
C VAL A 70 -7.83 23.58 13.34
N TYR A 71 -7.10 22.51 13.10
CA TYR A 71 -6.37 22.26 11.86
C TYR A 71 -6.94 21.07 11.10
N PHE A 72 -6.79 21.10 9.78
CA PHE A 72 -7.16 20.03 8.87
C PHE A 72 -5.93 19.50 8.15
N PHE A 73 -5.79 18.17 8.09
CA PHE A 73 -4.87 17.49 7.19
C PHE A 73 -5.54 17.38 5.81
N ASN A 74 -5.11 18.22 4.87
CA ASN A 74 -5.78 18.37 3.56
C ASN A 74 -5.30 17.37 2.52
N GLY A 75 -4.09 16.83 2.71
CA GLY A 75 -3.47 15.96 1.73
C GLY A 75 -1.96 15.96 1.84
N TYR A 76 -1.32 15.29 0.91
CA TYR A 76 0.13 15.21 0.86
C TYR A 76 0.63 14.99 -0.56
N GLN A 77 1.83 15.49 -0.83
CA GLN A 77 2.62 15.09 -1.98
C GLN A 77 3.43 13.86 -1.62
N ALA A 78 3.44 12.85 -2.49
CA ALA A 78 4.35 11.70 -2.40
C ALA A 78 5.26 11.69 -3.62
N THR A 79 6.55 11.43 -3.39
CA THR A 79 7.59 11.33 -4.41
C THR A 79 8.34 10.02 -4.22
N LEU A 80 8.12 9.07 -5.13
CA LEU A 80 8.81 7.78 -5.18
C LEU A 80 10.21 8.00 -5.77
N LYS A 81 11.25 7.68 -4.99
CA LYS A 81 12.67 7.93 -5.30
C LYS A 81 13.29 6.83 -6.16
N GLU A 82 12.63 6.52 -7.27
CA GLU A 82 13.15 5.66 -8.32
C GLU A 82 13.64 6.48 -9.51
N ASN A 83 14.21 5.82 -10.52
CA ASN A 83 14.62 6.48 -11.76
C ASN A 83 13.74 6.02 -12.94
N PRO A 84 12.90 6.90 -13.51
CA PRO A 84 12.68 8.30 -13.15
C PRO A 84 11.86 8.46 -11.86
N GLU A 85 12.06 9.59 -11.16
CA GLU A 85 11.24 9.90 -9.98
C GLU A 85 9.79 10.12 -10.40
N ARG A 86 8.85 9.66 -9.57
CA ARG A 86 7.41 9.85 -9.80
C ARG A 86 6.78 10.56 -8.63
N THR A 87 5.99 11.58 -8.94
CA THR A 87 5.40 12.46 -7.94
C THR A 87 3.90 12.62 -8.20
N GLN A 88 3.12 12.59 -7.12
CA GLN A 88 1.68 12.83 -7.16
C GLN A 88 1.20 13.42 -5.83
N TYR A 89 0.25 14.35 -5.91
CA TYR A 89 -0.51 14.85 -4.77
C TYR A 89 -1.77 14.02 -4.52
N PHE A 90 -2.00 13.67 -3.26
CA PHE A 90 -3.16 12.92 -2.78
C PHE A 90 -3.91 13.75 -1.74
N ALA A 91 -5.14 14.14 -2.08
CA ALA A 91 -6.04 14.83 -1.16
C ALA A 91 -6.57 13.86 -0.08
N ILE A 92 -6.80 14.39 1.11
CA ILE A 92 -7.38 13.71 2.26
C ILE A 92 -8.61 14.47 2.71
N THR A 93 -9.70 13.75 2.93
CA THR A 93 -10.96 14.33 3.41
C THR A 93 -11.39 13.58 4.66
N LYS A 94 -11.48 14.26 5.80
CA LYS A 94 -11.89 13.67 7.09
C LYS A 94 -11.09 12.40 7.43
N ASN A 95 -9.75 12.45 7.32
CA ASN A 95 -8.85 11.31 7.50
C ASN A 95 -9.09 10.11 6.56
N HIS A 96 -9.84 10.30 5.47
CA HIS A 96 -10.04 9.30 4.43
C HIS A 96 -9.33 9.72 3.15
N GLY A 97 -8.64 8.78 2.53
CA GLY A 97 -8.07 8.91 1.20
C GLY A 97 -7.05 7.82 0.94
N ILE A 98 -6.03 8.15 0.14
CA ILE A 98 -4.95 7.22 -0.22
C ILE A 98 -3.95 7.17 0.93
N THR A 99 -3.63 5.96 1.40
CA THR A 99 -2.57 5.72 2.42
C THR A 99 -1.17 5.76 1.78
N THR A 100 -0.11 5.83 2.57
CA THR A 100 1.28 5.82 2.06
C THR A 100 1.57 4.60 1.18
N ARG A 101 1.11 3.41 1.59
CA ARG A 101 1.26 2.18 0.79
C ARG A 101 0.48 2.23 -0.52
N GLU A 102 -0.77 2.68 -0.48
CA GLU A 102 -1.60 2.83 -1.69
C GLU A 102 -0.99 3.88 -2.64
N ALA A 103 -0.42 4.96 -2.11
CA ALA A 103 0.26 5.99 -2.91
C ALA A 103 1.47 5.43 -3.64
N VAL A 104 2.33 4.66 -2.95
CA VAL A 104 3.46 3.97 -3.58
C VAL A 104 2.98 3.00 -4.67
N ASN A 105 1.94 2.21 -4.39
CA ASN A 105 1.36 1.32 -5.40
C ASN A 105 0.87 2.08 -6.65
N LEU A 106 0.21 3.23 -6.47
CA LEU A 106 -0.23 4.10 -7.57
C LEU A 106 0.94 4.70 -8.34
N LEU A 107 2.01 5.11 -7.64
CA LEU A 107 3.24 5.64 -8.24
C LEU A 107 4.01 4.56 -9.01
N GLU A 108 3.91 3.30 -8.59
CA GLU A 108 4.36 2.10 -9.34
C GLU A 108 3.35 1.67 -10.43
N GLY A 109 2.43 2.55 -10.83
CA GLY A 109 1.49 2.30 -11.91
C GLY A 109 0.44 1.23 -11.63
N ARG A 110 0.35 0.67 -10.43
CA ARG A 110 -0.71 -0.28 -10.04
C ARG A 110 -2.01 0.46 -9.76
N ALA A 111 -3.12 -0.28 -9.78
CA ALA A 111 -4.42 0.27 -9.45
C ALA A 111 -4.80 0.03 -7.99
N VAL A 112 -5.52 0.98 -7.40
CA VAL A 112 -6.04 0.90 -6.02
C VAL A 112 -7.56 1.06 -6.03
N ALA A 113 -8.25 0.20 -5.30
CA ALA A 113 -9.67 0.27 -5.07
C ALA A 113 -9.99 1.01 -3.77
N LYS A 114 -10.87 2.01 -3.84
CA LYS A 114 -11.41 2.68 -2.64
C LYS A 114 -12.93 2.53 -2.61
N SER A 115 -13.45 2.25 -1.42
CA SER A 115 -14.89 2.24 -1.18
C SER A 115 -15.38 3.64 -0.83
N ILE A 116 -16.17 4.23 -1.71
CA ILE A 116 -16.83 5.52 -1.51
C ILE A 116 -18.25 5.29 -0.98
N LYS A 117 -18.75 6.22 -0.16
CA LYS A 117 -20.15 6.24 0.29
C LYS A 117 -20.94 7.18 -0.62
N LEU A 118 -22.05 6.72 -1.17
CA LEU A 118 -22.97 7.50 -1.99
C LEU A 118 -23.97 8.27 -1.12
N GLU A 119 -24.72 9.17 -1.74
CA GLU A 119 -25.72 10.03 -1.05
C GLU A 119 -26.83 9.21 -0.38
N ASP A 120 -27.26 8.12 -1.02
CA ASP A 120 -28.24 7.16 -0.50
C ASP A 120 -27.71 6.29 0.67
N GLY A 121 -26.44 6.46 1.02
CA GLY A 121 -25.77 5.73 2.09
C GLY A 121 -25.16 4.40 1.66
N SER A 122 -25.41 3.95 0.44
CA SER A 122 -24.78 2.77 -0.15
C SER A 122 -23.28 3.01 -0.37
N ARG A 123 -22.53 1.93 -0.59
CA ARG A 123 -21.09 1.99 -0.84
C ARG A 123 -20.76 1.42 -2.21
N GLN A 124 -19.89 2.11 -2.92
CA GLN A 124 -19.40 1.69 -4.22
C GLN A 124 -17.89 1.59 -4.19
N GLU A 125 -17.34 0.54 -4.80
CA GLU A 125 -15.90 0.39 -4.97
C GLU A 125 -15.47 0.98 -6.31
N LEU A 126 -14.47 1.86 -6.29
CA LEU A 126 -13.89 2.47 -7.47
C LEU A 126 -12.41 2.14 -7.55
N TRP A 127 -11.97 1.65 -8.70
CA TRP A 127 -10.55 1.45 -8.98
C TRP A 127 -9.95 2.73 -9.56
N THR A 128 -8.78 3.12 -9.09
CA THR A 128 -8.04 4.29 -9.55
C THR A 128 -6.63 3.89 -9.95
N GLN A 129 -6.13 4.45 -11.06
CA GLN A 129 -4.76 4.26 -11.54
C GLN A 129 -4.21 5.60 -12.04
N ILE A 130 -2.91 5.83 -11.90
CA ILE A 130 -2.25 7.04 -12.45
C ILE A 130 -1.97 6.83 -13.95
N ASN A 131 -2.32 7.83 -14.76
CA ASN A 131 -1.96 7.91 -16.17
C ASN A 131 -0.71 8.79 -16.34
N PHE A 132 0.47 8.18 -16.34
CA PHE A 132 1.73 8.91 -16.45
C PHE A 132 1.95 9.60 -17.80
N GLN A 133 1.18 9.26 -18.83
CA GLN A 133 1.30 9.87 -20.16
C GLN A 133 0.77 11.31 -20.20
N ASN A 134 -0.15 11.66 -19.28
CA ASN A 134 -0.80 12.96 -19.27
C ASN A 134 -0.52 13.68 -17.95
N LYS A 135 0.39 14.64 -17.99
CA LYS A 135 0.69 15.54 -16.87
C LYS A 135 -0.16 16.80 -16.97
N LYS A 136 -0.79 17.18 -15.86
CA LYS A 136 -1.61 18.39 -15.72
C LYS A 136 -0.73 19.60 -15.40
N GLU A 137 -1.27 20.79 -15.60
CA GLU A 137 -0.62 22.06 -15.29
C GLU A 137 -0.16 22.17 -13.83
N ASN A 138 -0.93 21.62 -12.89
CA ASN A 138 -0.60 21.62 -11.46
C ASN A 138 0.49 20.61 -11.06
N GLY A 139 1.18 20.00 -12.03
CA GLY A 139 2.28 19.06 -11.80
C GLY A 139 1.85 17.61 -11.52
N ASN A 140 0.56 17.36 -11.25
CA ASN A 140 0.04 16.00 -11.08
C ASN A 140 -0.16 15.29 -12.40
N HIS A 141 -0.19 13.97 -12.38
CA HIS A 141 -0.68 13.17 -13.49
C HIS A 141 -2.20 13.00 -13.45
N GLU A 142 -2.79 12.75 -14.61
CA GLU A 142 -4.18 12.30 -14.71
C GLU A 142 -4.40 11.00 -13.95
N ARG A 143 -5.64 10.83 -13.48
CA ARG A 143 -6.08 9.57 -12.86
C ARG A 143 -7.17 8.97 -13.73
N LYS A 144 -7.06 7.68 -14.00
CA LYS A 144 -8.15 6.88 -14.57
C LYS A 144 -8.92 6.26 -13.42
N THR A 145 -10.24 6.41 -13.47
CA THR A 145 -11.16 5.79 -12.52
C THR A 145 -12.04 4.79 -13.25
N TYR A 146 -12.10 3.57 -12.74
CA TYR A 146 -12.93 2.50 -13.28
C TYR A 146 -14.09 2.28 -12.30
N PHE A 147 -15.28 2.69 -12.73
CA PHE A 147 -16.52 2.46 -12.01
C PHE A 147 -16.99 1.01 -12.19
N PRO A 148 -17.87 0.49 -11.32
CA PRO A 148 -18.48 -0.83 -11.51
C PRO A 148 -19.11 -1.04 -12.90
N SER A 149 -19.69 0.01 -13.50
CA SER A 149 -20.23 -0.03 -14.87
C SER A 149 -19.17 -0.30 -15.94
N TYR A 150 -17.88 -0.09 -15.64
CA TYR A 150 -16.78 -0.48 -16.50
C TYR A 150 -16.68 -2.01 -16.65
N GLY A 151 -17.16 -2.78 -15.68
CA GLY A 151 -17.26 -4.23 -15.75
C GLY A 151 -15.97 -4.98 -15.41
N PHE A 152 -15.06 -4.38 -14.63
CA PHE A 152 -13.98 -5.16 -14.03
C PHE A 152 -14.49 -5.92 -12.80
N ASP A 153 -14.57 -7.23 -12.93
CA ASP A 153 -14.93 -8.14 -11.83
C ASP A 153 -13.66 -8.83 -11.31
N MET A 154 -13.08 -8.24 -10.26
CA MET A 154 -11.84 -8.73 -9.67
C MET A 154 -11.99 -10.11 -9.02
N GLU A 155 -13.13 -10.37 -8.39
CA GLU A 155 -13.37 -11.65 -7.69
C GLU A 155 -13.54 -12.79 -8.69
N LYS A 156 -14.28 -12.55 -9.77
CA LYS A 156 -14.40 -13.51 -10.87
C LYS A 156 -13.07 -13.75 -11.59
N ALA A 157 -12.32 -12.68 -11.87
CA ALA A 157 -10.99 -12.78 -12.45
C ALA A 157 -10.03 -13.61 -11.58
N LEU A 158 -9.99 -13.32 -10.28
CA LEU A 158 -9.18 -14.04 -9.32
C LEU A 158 -9.61 -15.51 -9.18
N GLY A 159 -10.92 -15.78 -9.18
CA GLY A 159 -11.48 -17.13 -9.07
C GLY A 159 -11.24 -18.01 -10.29
N SER A 160 -10.97 -17.43 -11.46
CA SER A 160 -10.62 -18.19 -12.67
C SER A 160 -9.17 -18.68 -12.69
N LEU A 161 -8.29 -18.13 -11.84
CA LEU A 161 -6.90 -18.56 -11.77
C LEU A 161 -6.76 -19.94 -11.11
N PRO A 162 -5.80 -20.78 -11.53
CA PRO A 162 -5.54 -22.08 -10.93
C PRO A 162 -4.76 -21.94 -9.60
N LEU A 163 -5.31 -21.16 -8.67
CA LEU A 163 -4.73 -20.91 -7.35
C LEU A 163 -4.76 -22.21 -6.53
N LYS A 164 -3.64 -22.52 -5.88
CA LYS A 164 -3.57 -23.59 -4.91
C LYS A 164 -4.37 -23.17 -3.67
N LYS A 165 -5.48 -23.87 -3.42
CA LYS A 165 -6.33 -23.70 -2.24
C LYS A 165 -6.51 -25.03 -1.54
N GLU A 166 -6.75 -24.98 -0.23
CA GLU A 166 -7.16 -26.18 0.52
C GLU A 166 -8.54 -26.62 0.04
N GLU A 167 -8.73 -27.94 -0.10
CA GLU A 167 -9.99 -28.51 -0.57
C GLU A 167 -11.15 -28.09 0.37
N GLY A 168 -12.26 -27.67 -0.23
CA GLY A 168 -13.42 -27.17 0.52
C GLY A 168 -13.24 -25.80 1.19
N LYS A 169 -12.12 -25.09 0.98
CA LYS A 169 -11.89 -23.75 1.54
C LYS A 169 -11.87 -22.65 0.47
N ASP A 170 -12.43 -21.52 0.84
CA ASP A 170 -12.35 -20.28 0.08
C ASP A 170 -10.93 -19.70 0.11
N LEU A 171 -10.64 -18.85 -0.88
CA LEU A 171 -9.40 -18.07 -0.89
C LEU A 171 -9.35 -17.14 0.34
N PRO A 172 -8.20 -17.02 1.02
CA PRO A 172 -8.08 -16.13 2.18
C PRO A 172 -8.48 -14.68 1.84
N LYS A 173 -9.40 -14.11 2.62
CA LYS A 173 -9.91 -12.73 2.42
C LYS A 173 -8.84 -11.65 2.39
N TRP A 174 -7.67 -11.89 3.00
CA TRP A 174 -6.56 -10.96 2.98
C TRP A 174 -5.98 -10.76 1.57
N ILE A 175 -6.05 -11.77 0.68
CA ILE A 175 -5.58 -11.66 -0.71
C ILE A 175 -6.40 -10.61 -1.43
N THR A 176 -7.73 -10.76 -1.41
CA THR A 176 -8.67 -9.80 -1.99
C THR A 176 -8.47 -8.39 -1.43
N SER A 177 -8.31 -8.25 -0.09
CA SER A 177 -8.03 -6.96 0.54
C SER A 177 -6.69 -6.35 0.11
N SER A 178 -5.66 -7.19 -0.07
CA SER A 178 -4.31 -6.76 -0.46
C SER A 178 -4.28 -6.28 -1.92
N ILE A 179 -4.92 -7.03 -2.83
CA ILE A 179 -5.06 -6.66 -4.24
C ILE A 179 -5.83 -5.35 -4.40
N LYS A 180 -6.93 -5.17 -3.63
CA LYS A 180 -7.69 -3.91 -3.60
C LYS A 180 -6.84 -2.72 -3.15
N LYS A 181 -5.84 -2.92 -2.28
CA LYS A 181 -4.88 -1.87 -1.90
C LYS A 181 -3.80 -1.62 -2.95
N GLY A 182 -3.84 -2.30 -4.09
CA GLY A 182 -2.86 -2.22 -5.17
C GLY A 182 -1.56 -2.96 -4.89
N ASN A 183 -1.54 -3.86 -3.90
CA ASN A 183 -0.33 -4.64 -3.61
C ASN A 183 -0.15 -5.72 -4.67
N ALA A 184 1.11 -6.04 -4.96
CA ALA A 184 1.49 -7.27 -5.64
C ALA A 184 1.46 -8.42 -4.63
N VAL A 185 0.70 -9.47 -4.90
CA VAL A 185 0.45 -10.56 -3.95
C VAL A 185 1.10 -11.85 -4.44
N ALA A 186 1.97 -12.44 -3.62
CA ALA A 186 2.51 -13.76 -3.89
C ALA A 186 1.45 -14.84 -3.61
N VAL A 187 1.27 -15.76 -4.56
CA VAL A 187 0.34 -16.89 -4.48
C VAL A 187 1.00 -18.16 -5.03
N ASP A 188 0.56 -19.30 -4.53
CA ASP A 188 0.90 -20.61 -5.10
C ASP A 188 -0.17 -20.99 -6.13
N MET A 189 0.24 -21.48 -7.30
CA MET A 189 -0.64 -21.93 -8.38
C MET A 189 -0.21 -23.30 -8.89
N VAL A 190 -1.15 -24.03 -9.49
CA VAL A 190 -0.86 -25.30 -10.17
C VAL A 190 -1.00 -25.09 -11.68
N MET A 191 0.09 -25.11 -12.43
CA MET A 191 0.06 -25.06 -13.90
C MET A 191 0.87 -26.23 -14.45
N ASP A 192 0.33 -26.92 -15.45
CA ASP A 192 0.92 -28.15 -16.02
C ASP A 192 1.28 -29.21 -14.96
N GLY A 193 0.45 -29.33 -13.93
CA GLY A 193 0.65 -30.26 -12.81
C GLY A 193 1.80 -29.89 -11.86
N LYS A 194 2.39 -28.70 -12.00
CA LYS A 194 3.50 -28.22 -11.16
C LYS A 194 3.06 -27.05 -10.28
N ASP A 195 3.50 -27.10 -9.03
CA ASP A 195 3.39 -25.98 -8.10
C ASP A 195 4.35 -24.86 -8.50
N MET A 196 3.80 -23.66 -8.69
CA MET A 196 4.55 -22.46 -9.01
C MET A 196 4.18 -21.31 -8.11
N LYS A 197 5.21 -20.61 -7.63
CA LYS A 197 5.07 -19.33 -6.92
C LYS A 197 5.01 -18.20 -7.92
N ASN A 198 3.91 -17.46 -7.88
CA ASN A 198 3.63 -16.36 -8.79
C ASN A 198 3.20 -15.12 -8.03
N THR A 199 3.26 -13.98 -8.71
CA THR A 199 2.77 -12.70 -8.19
C THR A 199 1.57 -12.26 -8.99
N ILE A 200 0.50 -11.84 -8.32
CA ILE A 200 -0.72 -11.34 -8.96
C ILE A 200 -0.96 -9.86 -8.65
N VAL A 201 -1.46 -9.12 -9.64
CA VAL A 201 -1.79 -7.69 -9.53
C VAL A 201 -3.10 -7.41 -10.27
N ALA A 202 -3.95 -6.55 -9.70
CA ALA A 202 -5.14 -6.08 -10.40
C ALA A 202 -4.80 -5.13 -11.55
N ASN A 203 -5.40 -5.39 -12.71
CA ASN A 203 -5.28 -4.57 -13.90
C ASN A 203 -6.68 -4.20 -14.42
N PRO A 204 -7.35 -3.22 -13.78
CA PRO A 204 -8.69 -2.81 -14.16
C PRO A 204 -8.75 -2.28 -15.60
N GLN A 205 -7.67 -1.70 -16.14
CA GLN A 205 -7.63 -1.26 -17.54
C GLN A 205 -7.95 -2.38 -18.54
N PHE A 206 -7.54 -3.61 -18.23
CA PHE A 206 -7.82 -4.80 -19.04
C PHE A 206 -8.92 -5.69 -18.43
N LYS A 207 -9.61 -5.19 -17.39
CA LYS A 207 -10.63 -5.92 -16.63
C LYS A 207 -10.12 -7.28 -16.15
N ALA A 208 -8.86 -7.34 -15.72
CA ALA A 208 -8.17 -8.60 -15.46
C ALA A 208 -7.27 -8.56 -14.22
N ILE A 209 -6.85 -9.75 -13.78
CA ILE A 209 -5.69 -9.95 -12.92
C ILE A 209 -4.50 -10.35 -13.80
N ASP A 210 -3.40 -9.63 -13.68
CA ASP A 210 -2.13 -10.00 -14.30
C ASP A 210 -1.34 -10.93 -13.36
N VAL A 211 -0.72 -11.95 -13.95
CA VAL A 211 0.11 -12.93 -13.25
C VAL A 211 1.55 -12.84 -13.74
N PHE A 212 2.48 -12.77 -12.80
CA PHE A 212 3.91 -12.65 -13.06
C PHE A 212 4.67 -13.87 -12.52
N ASP A 213 5.72 -14.25 -13.24
CA ASP A 213 6.70 -15.23 -12.77
C ASP A 213 7.67 -14.62 -11.73
N LYS A 214 8.56 -15.45 -11.18
CA LYS A 214 9.61 -15.03 -10.22
C LYS A 214 10.58 -13.99 -10.77
N THR A 215 10.66 -13.84 -12.09
CA THR A 215 11.52 -12.86 -12.76
C THR A 215 10.77 -11.57 -13.08
N GLY A 216 9.49 -11.46 -12.71
CA GLY A 216 8.66 -10.29 -12.97
C GLY A 216 8.11 -10.22 -14.39
N ASN A 217 8.21 -11.28 -15.20
CA ASN A 217 7.58 -11.30 -16.51
C ASN A 217 6.11 -11.68 -16.36
N ARG A 218 5.22 -10.94 -17.03
CA ARG A 218 3.81 -11.31 -17.12
C ARG A 218 3.69 -12.60 -17.93
N ILE A 219 3.07 -13.62 -17.35
CA ILE A 219 2.90 -14.94 -17.95
C ILE A 219 1.44 -15.26 -18.27
N LEU A 220 0.50 -14.72 -17.49
CA LEU A 220 -0.94 -14.88 -17.70
C LEU A 220 -1.68 -13.57 -17.43
N GLN A 221 -2.86 -13.45 -18.02
CA GLN A 221 -3.85 -12.43 -17.68
C GLN A 221 -5.24 -13.09 -17.67
N ALA A 222 -5.98 -12.94 -16.57
CA ALA A 222 -7.28 -13.58 -16.39
C ALA A 222 -8.37 -12.54 -16.14
N ASN A 223 -9.46 -12.59 -16.91
CA ASN A 223 -10.61 -11.67 -16.76
C ASN A 223 -11.85 -12.34 -16.14
N GLY A 224 -11.74 -13.62 -15.77
CA GLY A 224 -12.83 -14.41 -15.19
C GLY A 224 -13.59 -15.28 -16.19
N ASN A 225 -13.48 -15.01 -17.49
CA ASN A 225 -14.03 -15.84 -18.56
C ASN A 225 -12.92 -16.58 -19.34
N THR A 226 -11.80 -15.91 -19.53
CA THR A 226 -10.65 -16.42 -20.29
C THR A 226 -9.34 -16.14 -19.54
N ILE A 227 -8.34 -16.97 -19.83
CA ILE A 227 -6.96 -16.78 -19.40
C ILE A 227 -6.11 -16.67 -20.67
N ALA A 228 -5.45 -15.54 -20.87
CA ALA A 228 -4.54 -15.32 -21.98
C ALA A 228 -3.09 -15.63 -21.55
N SER A 229 -2.34 -16.34 -22.40
CA SER A 229 -0.92 -16.64 -22.19
C SER A 229 -0.01 -15.52 -22.66
N LYS A 230 1.27 -15.58 -22.27
CA LYS A 230 2.31 -14.64 -22.71
C LYS A 230 2.36 -14.49 -24.24
N GLU A 231 2.23 -15.58 -25.02
CA GLU A 231 2.25 -15.50 -26.49
C GLU A 231 1.08 -14.68 -27.05
N GLN A 232 -0.06 -14.69 -26.38
CA GLN A 232 -1.29 -14.01 -26.81
C GLN A 232 -1.33 -12.54 -26.38
N LEU A 233 -0.48 -12.11 -25.44
CA LEU A 233 -0.56 -10.80 -24.80
C LEU A 233 0.25 -9.68 -25.48
N GLY A 234 1.11 -9.99 -26.45
CA GLY A 234 1.93 -9.02 -27.20
C GLY A 234 2.99 -8.28 -26.36
N GLU A 235 4.19 -8.08 -26.89
CA GLU A 235 5.37 -7.63 -26.12
C GLU A 235 5.34 -6.15 -25.64
N LYS A 236 4.49 -5.28 -26.20
CA LYS A 236 4.58 -3.83 -25.96
C LYS A 236 4.16 -3.33 -24.57
N GLN A 237 3.65 -4.19 -23.67
CA GLN A 237 3.09 -3.77 -22.37
C GLN A 237 3.76 -4.39 -21.14
N SER A 238 4.64 -5.37 -21.31
CA SER A 238 5.29 -6.09 -20.20
C SER A 238 6.49 -5.34 -19.61
N GLU A 239 7.16 -4.48 -20.38
CA GLU A 239 8.45 -3.90 -19.99
C GLU A 239 8.38 -2.84 -18.87
N HIS A 240 7.28 -2.07 -18.80
CA HIS A 240 7.12 -1.04 -17.76
C HIS A 240 6.74 -1.65 -16.39
N PHE A 241 5.87 -2.66 -16.39
CA PHE A 241 5.42 -3.33 -15.16
C PHE A 241 6.45 -4.33 -14.60
N ALA A 242 7.20 -5.02 -15.47
CA ALA A 242 8.21 -6.01 -15.08
C ALA A 242 9.45 -5.39 -14.39
N LYS A 243 9.81 -4.16 -14.76
CA LYS A 243 10.92 -3.43 -14.11
C LYS A 243 10.58 -3.01 -12.67
N GLU A 244 9.30 -2.76 -12.37
CA GLU A 244 8.82 -2.30 -11.06
C GLU A 244 8.52 -3.47 -10.09
N ILE A 245 8.05 -4.62 -10.59
CA ILE A 245 7.83 -5.81 -9.74
C ILE A 245 9.15 -6.42 -9.23
N LYS A 246 10.23 -6.41 -10.04
CA LYS A 246 11.55 -6.94 -9.64
C LYS A 246 12.11 -6.28 -8.38
N SER A 247 11.74 -5.03 -8.12
CA SER A 247 12.21 -4.24 -6.98
C SER A 247 11.25 -4.31 -5.77
N SER A 248 10.03 -4.85 -5.93
CA SER A 248 9.07 -5.13 -4.83
C SER A 248 9.21 -6.56 -4.26
N VAL A 249 9.63 -7.54 -5.07
CA VAL A 249 9.71 -8.96 -4.66
C VAL A 249 10.94 -9.29 -3.80
N LYS A 250 11.97 -8.43 -3.77
CA LYS A 250 13.22 -8.71 -3.01
C LYS A 250 13.08 -8.66 -1.48
N GLU A 251 11.99 -8.17 -0.90
CA GLU A 251 11.91 -7.93 0.56
C GLU A 251 10.86 -8.74 1.34
N THR A 252 10.17 -9.71 0.75
CA THR A 252 9.31 -10.65 1.52
C THR A 252 9.98 -12.00 1.73
N THR A 253 11.14 -12.01 2.42
CA THR A 253 11.65 -13.22 3.06
C THR A 253 11.54 -13.09 4.58
N VAL A 254 10.54 -13.80 5.12
CA VAL A 254 10.35 -14.35 6.49
C VAL A 254 11.04 -13.63 7.67
N PRO A 255 10.31 -13.12 8.69
CA PRO A 255 10.94 -12.68 9.94
C PRO A 255 11.51 -13.89 10.69
N LYS A 256 12.84 -13.93 10.86
CA LYS A 256 13.50 -14.85 11.79
C LYS A 256 13.06 -14.52 13.21
N ARG A 257 12.37 -15.46 13.83
CA ARG A 257 11.99 -15.48 15.25
C ARG A 257 13.28 -15.62 16.07
N ASN A 258 13.69 -14.56 16.78
CA ASN A 258 14.82 -14.63 17.71
C ASN A 258 14.44 -15.53 18.90
N ALA A 259 15.11 -16.67 19.02
CA ALA A 259 15.07 -17.51 20.22
C ALA A 259 15.89 -16.83 21.33
N ARG A 260 15.22 -16.36 22.38
CA ARG A 260 15.86 -16.01 23.66
C ARG A 260 16.44 -17.28 24.27
N LYS A 261 17.78 -17.35 24.40
CA LYS A 261 18.44 -18.34 25.26
C LYS A 261 18.16 -17.99 26.72
N SER A 262 17.52 -18.90 27.43
CA SER A 262 17.52 -18.98 28.89
C SER A 262 18.92 -19.41 29.36
N GLN A 263 19.56 -18.60 30.20
CA GLN A 263 20.65 -19.08 31.06
C GLN A 263 20.01 -19.67 32.31
N MET A 264 20.28 -20.95 32.53
CA MET A 264 19.92 -21.69 33.73
C MET A 264 21.22 -21.88 34.52
N GLU A 265 21.24 -21.36 35.74
CA GLU A 265 22.29 -21.61 36.74
C GLU A 265 22.51 -23.11 36.91
N LYS A 266 23.79 -23.49 36.93
CA LYS A 266 24.24 -24.72 37.58
C LYS A 266 25.28 -24.34 38.62
N THR A 267 24.83 -24.33 39.86
CA THR A 267 25.65 -24.66 41.02
C THR A 267 26.18 -26.08 40.85
N ASP A 268 27.47 -26.31 41.07
CA ASP A 268 27.92 -27.52 41.76
C ASP A 268 29.36 -27.37 42.28
N ALA A 269 29.55 -28.06 43.40
CA ALA A 269 30.56 -27.87 44.40
C ALA A 269 31.95 -28.43 44.05
N ALA A 270 32.93 -27.98 44.84
CA ALA A 270 34.31 -28.47 44.92
C ALA A 270 34.39 -29.98 45.28
N PRO A 271 35.58 -30.62 45.18
CA PRO A 271 36.50 -30.55 46.32
C PRO A 271 38.00 -30.47 46.01
N SER A 272 38.71 -30.00 47.05
CA SER A 272 40.13 -29.98 47.40
C SER A 272 41.14 -30.90 46.69
N LYS A 273 42.40 -30.45 46.51
CA LYS A 273 43.57 -30.65 47.44
C LYS A 273 44.93 -30.31 46.77
N GLY A 274 45.87 -29.79 47.58
CA GLY A 274 47.34 -29.87 47.39
C GLY A 274 47.96 -28.69 46.62
N MET A 275 48.60 -27.66 47.21
CA MET A 275 49.69 -27.52 48.18
C MET A 275 51.11 -27.68 47.59
N ARG A 276 51.94 -26.66 47.88
CA ARG A 276 53.41 -26.51 47.75
C ARG A 276 53.88 -26.04 46.36
N ARG A 277 54.81 -25.08 46.24
CA ARG A 277 55.61 -24.30 47.19
C ARG A 277 56.00 -22.99 46.51
#